data_AF-A0A2E9ID06-F1
#
_entry.id   AF-A0A2E9ID06-F1
#
_cell.length_a   1.000
_cell.length_b   1.000
_cell.length_c   1.000
_cell.angle_alpha   90.00
_cell.angle_beta   90.00
_cell.angle_gamma   90.00
#
_symmetry.space_group_name_H-M   'P 1'
#
loop_
_entity.id
_entity.type
_entity.pdbx_description
1 polymer ?
#
loop_
_entity_poly.entity_id
_entity_poly.type
_entity_poly.pdbx_seq_one_letter_code
_entity_poly.pdbx_strand_id
1 'polypeptide(L)'
;MGPANEPHQNQLQPTAPDNNVASAALSDTLKRKIEATGALLKHASQRHGPALFLCGRDRECAVLFHLVKTFSPGVTVVRDDPSSQTPVKEILSERRGWITVDRQELSPDEELPQKEWDDYHNLFRFSPLSEWDREDIDRYIDLFRVAVPAPAARN
;
A
#
# COMPACT_ATOMS: atom_id res chain seq x y z
N MET A 1 -16.02 2.67 -58.25
CA MET A 1 -17.00 2.11 -57.31
C MET A 1 -16.21 1.24 -56.35
N GLY A 2 -16.02 1.72 -55.11
CA GLY A 2 -15.20 1.03 -54.11
C GLY A 2 -15.97 -0.07 -53.36
N PRO A 3 -15.28 -1.04 -52.75
CA PRO A 3 -15.87 -1.85 -51.69
C PRO A 3 -15.73 -1.12 -50.35
N ALA A 4 -16.87 -0.85 -49.70
CA ALA A 4 -16.93 -0.33 -48.35
C ALA A 4 -16.59 -1.45 -47.36
N ASN A 5 -15.50 -1.26 -46.62
CA ASN A 5 -15.14 -2.08 -45.47
C ASN A 5 -16.03 -1.71 -44.27
N GLU A 6 -16.61 -2.73 -43.64
CA GLU A 6 -17.26 -2.67 -42.34
C GLU A 6 -16.24 -2.32 -41.25
N PRO A 7 -16.55 -1.43 -40.28
CA PRO A 7 -15.70 -1.24 -39.11
C PRO A 7 -16.07 -2.27 -38.04
N HIS A 8 -15.13 -3.18 -37.74
CA HIS A 8 -15.16 -3.99 -36.53
C HIS A 8 -15.12 -3.08 -35.30
N GLN A 9 -16.12 -3.26 -34.43
CA GLN A 9 -16.21 -2.60 -33.13
C GLN A 9 -14.99 -2.99 -32.27
N ASN A 10 -14.17 -1.98 -31.98
CA ASN A 10 -13.00 -2.09 -31.12
C ASN A 10 -13.47 -2.26 -29.66
N GLN A 11 -13.52 -3.51 -29.19
CA GLN A 11 -13.72 -3.80 -27.77
C GLN A 11 -12.44 -3.41 -27.02
N LEU A 12 -12.50 -2.28 -26.30
CA LEU A 12 -11.48 -1.87 -25.34
C LEU A 12 -11.42 -2.89 -24.20
N GLN A 13 -10.46 -3.81 -24.25
CA GLN A 13 -10.04 -4.58 -23.08
C GLN A 13 -9.23 -3.67 -22.14
N PRO A 14 -9.38 -3.81 -20.81
CA PRO A 14 -8.56 -3.07 -19.85
C PRO A 14 -7.12 -3.55 -19.94
N THR A 15 -6.24 -2.72 -20.49
CA THR A 15 -4.79 -2.97 -20.53
C THR A 15 -4.26 -2.96 -19.09
N ALA A 16 -3.74 -4.09 -18.63
CA ALA A 16 -2.90 -4.15 -17.44
C ALA A 16 -1.73 -3.16 -17.60
N PRO A 17 -1.31 -2.44 -16.54
CA PRO A 17 -0.21 -1.50 -16.66
C PRO A 17 1.08 -2.26 -16.98
N ASP A 18 1.75 -1.81 -18.05
CA ASP A 18 3.07 -2.26 -18.48
C ASP A 18 4.11 -1.90 -17.38
N ASN A 19 4.36 -2.84 -16.47
CA ASN A 19 5.36 -2.70 -15.39
C ASN A 19 6.79 -2.41 -15.90
N ASN A 20 7.05 -2.57 -17.19
CA ASN A 20 8.38 -2.43 -17.80
C ASN A 20 8.79 -0.95 -17.98
N VAL A 21 7.84 -0.04 -18.21
CA VAL A 21 8.14 1.40 -18.43
C VAL A 21 8.37 2.13 -17.10
N ALA A 22 7.65 1.74 -16.05
CA ALA A 22 7.86 2.29 -14.71
C ALA A 22 9.27 2.01 -14.17
N SER A 23 9.88 0.87 -14.56
CA SER A 23 11.20 0.46 -14.07
C SER A 23 12.35 1.36 -14.51
N ALA A 24 12.22 2.07 -15.64
CA ALA A 24 13.30 2.90 -16.21
C ALA A 24 13.32 4.35 -15.66
N ALA A 25 12.21 4.82 -15.07
CA ALA A 25 12.05 6.17 -14.52
C ALA A 25 12.13 6.23 -12.98
N LEU A 26 12.34 5.09 -12.31
CA LEU A 26 12.55 5.03 -10.87
C LEU A 26 13.95 5.54 -10.52
N SER A 27 14.03 6.47 -9.56
CA SER A 27 15.31 6.77 -8.93
C SER A 27 15.84 5.53 -8.22
N ASP A 28 17.16 5.34 -8.18
CA ASP A 28 17.77 4.21 -7.46
C ASP A 28 17.33 4.19 -5.98
N THR A 29 17.08 5.36 -5.39
CA THR A 29 16.57 5.50 -4.03
C THR A 29 15.15 4.95 -3.88
N LEU A 30 14.22 5.37 -4.74
CA LEU A 30 12.83 4.89 -4.67
C LEU A 30 12.75 3.38 -4.96
N LYS A 31 13.57 2.89 -5.89
CA LYS A 31 13.69 1.45 -6.14
C LYS A 31 14.12 0.67 -4.89
N ARG A 32 15.17 1.13 -4.20
CA ARG A 32 15.61 0.52 -2.93
C ARG A 32 14.52 0.55 -1.86
N LYS A 33 13.79 1.66 -1.73
CA LYS A 33 12.66 1.79 -0.79
C LYS A 33 11.57 0.76 -1.11
N ILE A 34 11.19 0.61 -2.38
CA ILE A 34 10.21 -0.40 -2.82
C ILE A 34 10.68 -1.82 -2.50
N GLU A 35 11.94 -2.14 -2.78
CA GLU A 35 12.51 -3.46 -2.50
C GLU A 35 12.57 -3.76 -1.00
N ALA A 36 12.98 -2.78 -0.18
CA ALA A 36 13.01 -2.89 1.28
C ALA A 36 11.60 -3.08 1.87
N THR A 37 10.63 -2.27 1.43
CA THR A 37 9.22 -2.41 1.81
C THR A 37 8.67 -3.79 1.42
N GLY A 38 8.95 -4.25 0.20
CA GLY A 38 8.53 -5.58 -0.26
C GLY A 38 9.12 -6.71 0.57
N ALA A 39 10.40 -6.61 0.96
CA ALA A 39 11.06 -7.58 1.83
C ALA A 39 10.42 -7.60 3.24
N LEU A 40 10.12 -6.42 3.80
CA LEU A 40 9.48 -6.30 5.10
C LEU A 40 8.06 -6.89 5.11
N LEU A 41 7.26 -6.62 4.07
CA LEU A 41 5.91 -7.16 3.92
C LEU A 41 5.89 -8.69 3.80
N LYS A 42 6.87 -9.27 3.10
CA LYS A 42 7.06 -10.72 3.03
C LYS A 42 7.43 -11.29 4.39
N HIS A 43 8.36 -10.65 5.10
CA HIS A 43 8.77 -11.07 6.44
C HIS A 43 7.62 -11.01 7.45
N ALA A 44 6.81 -9.95 7.42
CA ALA A 44 5.63 -9.80 8.25
C ALA A 44 4.66 -10.97 8.04
N SER A 45 4.31 -11.26 6.77
CA SER A 45 3.40 -12.36 6.42
C SER A 45 3.95 -13.75 6.76
N GLN A 46 5.23 -14.01 6.47
CA GLN A 46 5.81 -15.35 6.64
C GLN A 46 6.08 -15.71 8.10
N ARG A 47 6.52 -14.73 8.90
CA ARG A 47 7.08 -15.01 10.23
C ARG A 47 6.10 -14.71 11.37
N HIS A 48 5.09 -13.87 11.12
CA HIS A 48 4.14 -13.42 12.13
C HIS A 48 2.69 -13.82 11.80
N GLY A 49 2.49 -14.79 10.91
CA GLY A 49 1.16 -15.33 10.59
C GLY A 49 0.32 -14.34 9.77
N PRO A 50 -1.03 -14.35 9.88
CA PRO A 50 -1.85 -13.44 9.10
C PRO A 50 -1.65 -12.01 9.62
N ALA A 51 -0.70 -11.30 9.01
CA ALA A 51 -0.51 -9.89 9.27
C ALA A 51 -1.76 -9.13 8.82
N LEU A 52 -2.17 -8.16 9.62
CA LEU A 52 -3.31 -7.31 9.33
C LEU A 52 -2.85 -5.93 8.86
N PHE A 53 -3.31 -5.50 7.69
CA PHE A 53 -3.19 -4.12 7.27
C PHE A 53 -4.54 -3.41 7.51
N LEU A 54 -4.55 -2.41 8.39
CA LEU A 54 -5.66 -1.50 8.58
C LEU A 54 -5.52 -0.35 7.58
N CYS A 55 -6.38 -0.36 6.56
CA CYS A 55 -6.32 0.57 5.44
C CYS A 55 -7.38 1.66 5.62
N GLY A 56 -6.92 2.91 5.81
CA GLY A 56 -7.73 4.12 5.68
C GLY A 56 -8.03 4.48 4.21
N ARG A 57 -8.43 5.74 3.98
CA ARG A 57 -8.79 6.29 2.65
C ARG A 57 -7.78 7.31 2.11
N ASP A 58 -6.59 7.38 2.67
CA ASP A 58 -5.54 8.31 2.21
C ASP A 58 -4.66 7.70 1.10
N ARG A 59 -3.64 8.47 0.69
CA ARG A 59 -2.77 8.16 -0.44
C ARG A 59 -1.76 7.09 -0.07
N GLU A 60 -1.23 7.18 1.12
CA GLU A 60 -0.32 6.25 1.76
C GLU A 60 -0.95 4.86 1.82
N CYS A 61 -2.24 4.78 2.21
CA CYS A 61 -3.00 3.53 2.17
C CYS A 61 -3.12 2.95 0.77
N ALA A 62 -3.38 3.78 -0.25
CA ALA A 62 -3.47 3.30 -1.63
C ALA A 62 -2.13 2.71 -2.11
N VAL A 63 -1.01 3.38 -1.79
CA VAL A 63 0.35 2.90 -2.09
C VAL A 63 0.64 1.59 -1.36
N LEU A 64 0.41 1.54 -0.05
CA LEU A 64 0.68 0.34 0.75
C LEU A 64 -0.20 -0.83 0.32
N PHE A 65 -1.47 -0.59 0.00
CA PHE A 65 -2.37 -1.60 -0.55
C PHE A 65 -1.85 -2.16 -1.89
N HIS A 66 -1.37 -1.29 -2.79
CA HIS A 66 -0.76 -1.72 -4.04
C HIS A 66 0.49 -2.58 -3.80
N LEU A 67 1.35 -2.16 -2.86
CA LEU A 67 2.56 -2.89 -2.47
C LEU A 67 2.22 -4.26 -1.83
N VAL A 68 1.25 -4.32 -0.93
CA VAL A 68 0.79 -5.56 -0.31
C VAL A 68 0.28 -6.54 -1.36
N LYS A 69 -0.56 -6.09 -2.30
CA LYS A 69 -1.02 -6.92 -3.42
C LYS A 69 0.11 -7.45 -4.29
N THR A 70 1.17 -6.66 -4.47
CA THR A 70 2.32 -7.00 -5.31
C THR A 70 3.27 -7.98 -4.62
N PHE A 71 3.59 -7.74 -3.35
CA PHE A 71 4.68 -8.45 -2.67
C PHE A 71 4.21 -9.54 -1.69
N SER A 72 3.01 -9.40 -1.13
CA SER A 72 2.52 -10.24 -0.03
C SER A 72 0.99 -10.36 -0.04
N PRO A 73 0.38 -10.97 -1.08
CA PRO A 73 -1.09 -11.08 -1.19
C PRO A 73 -1.73 -11.94 -0.09
N GLY A 74 -0.92 -12.64 0.73
CA GLY A 74 -1.38 -13.39 1.89
C GLY A 74 -1.66 -12.53 3.15
N VAL A 75 -1.34 -11.23 3.12
CA VAL A 75 -1.70 -10.30 4.20
C VAL A 75 -3.20 -10.06 4.18
N THR A 76 -3.85 -10.15 5.34
CA THR A 76 -5.26 -9.80 5.47
C THR A 76 -5.40 -8.29 5.48
N VAL A 77 -6.19 -7.74 4.57
CA VAL A 77 -6.49 -6.29 4.54
C VAL A 77 -7.88 -6.08 5.12
N VAL A 78 -7.96 -5.28 6.18
CA VAL A 78 -9.23 -4.80 6.74
C VAL A 78 -9.29 -3.30 6.52
N ARG A 79 -10.41 -2.83 5.98
CA ARG A 79 -10.64 -1.39 5.85
C ARG A 79 -11.18 -0.88 7.16
N ASP A 80 -10.47 0.07 7.74
CA ASP A 80 -10.94 0.78 8.92
C ASP A 80 -11.99 1.78 8.45
N ASP A 81 -13.26 1.44 8.67
CA ASP A 81 -14.37 2.35 8.42
C ASP A 81 -14.65 3.09 9.73
N PRO A 82 -14.61 4.44 9.77
CA PRO A 82 -14.84 5.18 11.01
C PRO A 82 -16.26 5.02 11.57
N SER A 83 -17.21 4.46 10.80
CA SER A 83 -18.54 4.07 11.29
C SER A 83 -18.57 2.65 11.88
N SER A 84 -17.48 1.89 11.76
CA SER A 84 -17.34 0.58 12.36
C SER A 84 -17.34 0.71 13.87
N GLN A 85 -18.25 -0.02 14.52
CA GLN A 85 -18.31 -0.10 15.99
C GLN A 85 -17.32 -1.12 16.55
N THR A 86 -16.63 -1.89 15.70
CA THR A 86 -15.65 -2.89 16.15
C THR A 86 -14.34 -2.21 16.54
N PRO A 87 -13.93 -2.26 17.82
CA PRO A 87 -12.67 -1.68 18.26
C PRO A 87 -11.47 -2.32 17.55
N VAL A 88 -10.47 -1.51 17.18
CA VAL A 88 -9.21 -1.99 16.58
C VAL A 88 -8.59 -3.15 17.35
N LYS A 89 -8.63 -3.09 18.69
CA LYS A 89 -8.11 -4.16 19.57
C LYS A 89 -8.80 -5.51 19.33
N GLU A 90 -10.09 -5.53 19.02
CA GLU A 90 -10.81 -6.77 18.70
C GLU A 90 -10.37 -7.33 17.35
N ILE A 91 -10.22 -6.46 16.34
CA ILE A 91 -9.74 -6.84 15.00
C ILE A 91 -8.32 -7.45 15.06
N LEU A 92 -7.50 -6.97 16.00
CA LEU A 92 -6.13 -7.39 16.21
C LEU A 92 -5.93 -8.62 17.10
N SER A 93 -6.95 -9.03 17.87
CA SER A 93 -6.82 -10.01 18.97
C SER A 93 -6.25 -11.40 18.58
N GLU A 94 -6.41 -11.83 17.32
CA GLU A 94 -5.88 -13.10 16.80
C GLU A 94 -4.70 -12.92 15.84
N ARG A 95 -4.17 -11.71 15.72
CA ARG A 95 -3.06 -11.36 14.82
C ARG A 95 -1.75 -11.39 15.59
N ARG A 96 -0.65 -11.71 14.92
CA ARG A 96 0.70 -11.63 15.51
C ARG A 96 1.55 -10.50 14.91
N GLY A 97 0.98 -9.77 13.95
CA GLY A 97 1.55 -8.57 13.39
C GLY A 97 0.50 -7.68 12.76
N TRP A 98 0.70 -6.37 12.85
CA TRP A 98 -0.10 -5.37 12.17
C TRP A 98 0.80 -4.44 11.37
N ILE A 99 0.29 -4.03 10.22
CA ILE A 99 0.98 -3.20 9.24
C ILE A 99 0.28 -1.85 9.25
N THR A 100 1.04 -0.77 9.41
CA THR A 100 0.55 0.62 9.41
C THR A 100 1.14 1.41 8.24
N VAL A 101 0.57 2.59 8.02
CA VAL A 101 1.05 3.58 7.03
C VAL A 101 1.90 4.68 7.68
N ASP A 102 2.40 4.45 8.89
CA ASP A 102 3.15 5.46 9.64
C ASP A 102 4.44 5.83 8.90
N ARG A 103 4.78 7.12 8.94
CA ARG A 103 5.97 7.69 8.30
C ARG A 103 6.72 8.58 9.26
N GLN A 104 8.05 8.50 9.26
CA GLN A 104 8.93 9.30 10.10
C GLN A 104 8.72 10.80 9.88
N GLU A 105 8.35 11.20 8.65
CA GLU A 105 8.02 12.59 8.30
C GLU A 105 6.84 13.16 9.10
N LEU A 106 5.90 12.32 9.56
CA LEU A 106 4.70 12.76 10.30
C LEU A 106 4.91 12.81 11.83
N SER A 107 5.93 12.11 12.33
CA SER A 107 6.30 12.06 13.75
C SER A 107 7.80 12.33 13.90
N PRO A 108 8.30 13.54 13.60
CA PRO A 108 9.74 13.82 13.58
C PRO A 108 10.41 13.72 14.95
N ASP A 109 9.64 13.86 16.03
CA ASP A 109 10.12 13.81 17.41
C ASP A 109 10.21 12.38 17.97
N GLU A 110 9.69 11.38 17.25
CA GLU A 110 9.67 9.98 17.67
C GLU A 110 10.48 9.13 16.70
N GLU A 111 11.34 8.24 17.20
CA GLU A 111 11.98 7.26 16.33
C GLU A 111 10.94 6.25 15.85
N LEU A 112 10.74 6.15 14.53
CA LEU A 112 9.78 5.24 13.92
C LEU A 112 10.49 4.09 13.21
N PRO A 113 10.82 2.99 13.92
CA PRO A 113 11.42 1.83 13.29
C PRO A 113 10.43 1.16 12.33
N GLN A 114 10.96 0.57 11.26
CA GLN A 114 10.16 -0.23 10.31
C GLN A 114 9.49 -1.44 10.97
N LYS A 115 10.03 -1.92 12.09
CA LYS A 115 9.48 -3.03 12.87
C LYS A 115 9.78 -2.83 14.35
N GLU A 116 8.75 -2.97 15.16
CA GLU A 116 8.88 -2.94 16.61
C GLU A 116 7.81 -3.80 17.29
N TRP A 117 7.98 -4.00 18.59
CA TRP A 117 6.99 -4.62 19.44
C TRP A 117 6.02 -3.56 19.95
N ASP A 118 4.72 -3.81 19.82
CA ASP A 118 3.66 -2.95 20.34
C ASP A 118 3.11 -3.59 21.62
N ASP A 119 3.48 -3.02 22.77
CA ASP A 119 3.03 -3.51 24.08
C ASP A 119 1.53 -3.28 24.32
N TYR A 120 0.92 -2.28 23.67
CA TYR A 120 -0.50 -1.97 23.84
C TYR A 120 -1.38 -3.02 23.15
N HIS A 121 -0.98 -3.44 21.94
CA HIS A 121 -1.67 -4.46 21.17
C HIS A 121 -1.10 -5.88 21.35
N ASN A 122 0.04 -6.02 22.03
CA ASN A 122 0.73 -7.28 22.31
C ASN A 122 1.09 -8.08 21.04
N LEU A 123 1.58 -7.38 20.02
CA LEU A 123 1.97 -7.95 18.72
C LEU A 123 3.00 -7.07 18.00
N PHE A 124 3.60 -7.53 16.90
CA PHE A 124 4.60 -6.73 16.18
C PHE A 124 3.95 -5.66 15.28
N ARG A 125 4.33 -4.40 15.45
CA ARG A 125 4.05 -3.31 14.50
C ARG A 125 5.06 -3.31 13.36
N PHE A 126 4.55 -3.20 12.14
CA PHE A 126 5.35 -3.00 10.94
C PHE A 126 4.94 -1.68 10.30
N SER A 127 5.91 -0.82 10.03
CA SER A 127 5.72 0.50 9.41
C SER A 127 6.51 0.55 8.10
N PRO A 128 6.05 -0.11 7.02
CA PRO A 128 6.86 -0.32 5.81
C PRO A 128 7.13 0.95 5.00
N LEU A 129 6.39 2.02 5.31
CA LEU A 129 6.54 3.34 4.72
C LEU A 129 7.31 4.30 5.65
N SER A 130 7.90 3.83 6.76
CA SER A 130 8.51 4.71 7.77
C SER A 130 9.54 5.68 7.16
N GLU A 131 10.34 5.20 6.21
CA GLU A 131 11.40 5.98 5.55
C GLU A 131 10.93 6.68 4.26
N TRP A 132 9.66 6.57 3.90
CA TRP A 132 9.09 7.19 2.70
C TRP A 132 8.68 8.62 3.00
N ASP A 133 9.11 9.56 2.18
CA ASP A 133 8.64 10.94 2.23
C ASP A 133 7.44 11.16 1.30
N ARG A 134 6.88 12.36 1.34
CA ARG A 134 5.72 12.69 0.50
C ARG A 134 6.03 12.57 -1.00
N GLU A 135 7.23 12.91 -1.40
CA GLU A 135 7.65 12.90 -2.80
C GLU A 135 7.76 11.46 -3.34
N ASP A 136 8.21 10.52 -2.51
CA ASP A 136 8.20 9.08 -2.83
C ASP A 136 6.77 8.57 -3.06
N ILE A 137 5.83 8.96 -2.20
CA ILE A 137 4.40 8.59 -2.32
C ILE A 137 3.83 9.13 -3.63
N ASP A 138 4.08 10.41 -3.93
CA ASP A 138 3.64 11.08 -5.15
C ASP A 138 4.19 10.38 -6.39
N ARG A 139 5.51 10.18 -6.44
CA ARG A 139 6.17 9.50 -7.57
C ARG A 139 5.69 8.08 -7.75
N TYR A 140 5.52 7.33 -6.67
CA TYR A 140 5.03 5.95 -6.76
C TYR A 140 3.62 5.90 -7.35
N ILE A 141 2.71 6.78 -6.89
CA ILE A 141 1.36 6.87 -7.45
C ILE A 141 1.40 7.19 -8.94
N ASP A 142 2.23 8.14 -9.37
CA ASP A 142 2.32 8.56 -10.76
C ASP A 142 2.92 7.47 -11.66
N LEU A 143 3.99 6.80 -11.21
CA LEU A 143 4.68 5.75 -11.96
C LEU A 143 3.82 4.49 -12.13
N PHE A 144 3.15 4.05 -11.06
CA PHE A 144 2.36 2.81 -11.05
C PHE A 144 0.87 3.04 -11.31
N ARG A 145 0.46 4.30 -11.55
CA ARG A 145 -0.94 4.70 -11.79
C ARG A 145 -1.87 4.16 -10.71
N VAL A 146 -1.43 4.27 -9.45
CA VAL A 146 -2.19 3.75 -8.31
C VAL A 146 -3.48 4.54 -8.17
N ALA A 147 -4.62 3.85 -8.11
CA ALA A 147 -5.91 4.48 -7.91
C ALA A 147 -6.03 5.02 -6.48
N VAL A 148 -6.10 6.35 -6.38
CA VAL A 148 -6.30 7.07 -5.11
C VAL A 148 -7.73 7.56 -5.04
N PRO A 149 -8.45 7.34 -3.92
CA PRO A 149 -9.78 7.92 -3.73
C PRO A 149 -9.71 9.44 -3.68
N ALA A 150 -10.68 10.12 -4.30
CA ALA A 150 -10.76 11.58 -4.24
C ALA A 150 -10.85 12.05 -2.76
N PRO A 151 -10.18 13.16 -2.39
CA PRO A 151 -10.34 13.72 -1.06
C PRO A 151 -11.82 13.98 -0.81
N ALA A 152 -12.33 13.53 0.34
CA ALA A 152 -13.71 13.83 0.71
C ALA A 152 -13.90 15.35 0.66
N ALA A 153 -14.88 15.82 -0.12
CA ALA A 153 -15.20 17.23 -0.18
C ALA A 153 -15.47 17.71 1.25
N ARG A 154 -14.68 18.67 1.73
CA ARG A 154 -15.01 19.42 2.96
C ARG A 154 -16.26 20.24 2.64
N ASN A 155 -17.40 19.83 3.19
CA ASN A 155 -18.57 20.69 3.32
C ASN A 155 -18.29 21.83 4.30
#